data_AF-A0A510J0F4-F1
#
_entry.id   AF-A0A510J0F4-F1
#
_cell.length_a   1.000
_cell.length_b   1.000
_cell.length_c   1.000
_cell.angle_alpha   90.00
_cell.angle_beta   90.00
_cell.angle_gamma   90.00
#
_symmetry.space_group_name_H-M   'P 1'
#
loop_
_entity.id
_entity.type
_entity.pdbx_description
1 polymer ?
#
loop_
_entity_poly.entity_id
_entity_poly.type
_entity_poly.pdbx_seq_one_letter_code
_entity_poly.pdbx_strand_id
1 'polypeptide(L)' 'MSYNYKDLNYIREALACYEEKLCDVDINECDDEEAEELQEDILYMGRLRALTDRMIDEWENRGPTLTSV' A
#
# COMPACT_ATOMS: atom_id res chain seq x y z
N MET A 1 -11.01 15.52 0.66
CA MET A 1 -11.24 14.97 -0.69
C MET A 1 -11.34 13.47 -0.55
N SER A 2 -12.35 12.80 -1.12
CA SER A 2 -12.39 11.33 -1.16
C SER A 2 -11.66 10.85 -2.42
N TYR A 3 -10.69 9.96 -2.27
CA TYR A 3 -10.05 9.29 -3.42
C TYR A 3 -11.08 8.45 -4.18
N ASN A 4 -11.08 8.55 -5.50
CA ASN A 4 -11.91 7.69 -6.35
C ASN A 4 -11.18 6.36 -6.66
N TYR A 5 -11.88 5.40 -7.26
CA TYR A 5 -11.31 4.09 -7.58
C TYR A 5 -10.02 4.15 -8.42
N LYS A 6 -9.96 5.07 -9.40
CA LYS A 6 -8.78 5.27 -10.24
C LYS A 6 -7.60 5.82 -9.43
N ASP A 7 -7.86 6.79 -8.55
CA ASP A 7 -6.83 7.35 -7.66
C ASP A 7 -6.24 6.26 -6.76
N LEU A 8 -7.09 5.40 -6.20
CA LEU A 8 -6.65 4.29 -5.33
C LEU A 8 -5.77 3.28 -6.09
N ASN A 9 -6.09 3.00 -7.36
CA ASN A 9 -5.26 2.15 -8.21
C ASN A 9 -3.88 2.75 -8.48
N TYR A 10 -3.81 4.04 -8.77
CA TYR A 10 -2.52 4.73 -8.93
C TYR A 10 -1.70 4.72 -7.64
N ILE A 11 -2.35 4.92 -6.49
CA ILE A 11 -1.68 4.84 -5.18
C ILE A 11 -1.15 3.41 -4.97
N ARG A 12 -1.94 2.38 -5.25
CA ARG A 12 -1.51 0.98 -5.13
C ARG A 12 -0.28 0.67 -5.99
N GLU A 13 -0.26 1.11 -7.24
CA GLU A 13 0.89 0.95 -8.13
C GLU A 13 2.13 1.70 -7.62
N ALA A 14 1.95 2.93 -7.15
CA ALA A 14 3.05 3.72 -6.58
C ALA A 14 3.64 3.06 -5.33
N LEU A 15 2.79 2.59 -4.42
CA LEU A 15 3.21 1.88 -3.20
C LEU A 15 4.00 0.60 -3.53
N ALA A 16 3.57 -0.16 -4.54
CA ALA A 16 4.30 -1.35 -4.99
C ALA A 16 5.70 -1.01 -5.55
N CYS A 17 5.81 0.09 -6.30
CA CYS A 17 7.11 0.57 -6.81
C CYS A 17 8.05 0.99 -5.67
N TYR A 18 7.54 1.71 -4.66
CA TYR A 18 8.34 2.08 -3.49
C TYR A 18 8.77 0.87 -2.67
N GLU A 19 7.88 -0.10 -2.46
CA GLU A 19 8.20 -1.35 -1.75
C GLU A 19 9.33 -2.11 -2.45
N GLU A 20 9.30 -2.23 -3.79
CA GLU A 20 10.39 -2.82 -4.56
C GLU A 20 11.72 -2.08 -4.33
N LYS A 21 11.71 -0.74 -4.38
CA LYS A 21 12.91 0.08 -4.19
C LYS A 21 13.49 -0.01 -2.78
N LEU A 22 12.63 -0.15 -1.76
CA LEU A 22 13.08 -0.35 -0.38
C LEU A 22 13.70 -1.74 -0.19
N CYS A 23 13.14 -2.77 -0.85
CA CYS A 23 13.71 -4.12 -0.81
C CYS A 23 15.05 -4.25 -1.55
N ASP A 24 15.36 -3.35 -2.49
CA ASP A 24 16.66 -3.30 -3.18
C ASP A 24 17.80 -2.80 -2.28
N VAL A 25 17.50 -2.17 -1.14
CA VAL A 25 18.50 -1.67 -0.19
C VAL A 25 19.07 -2.84 0.62
N ASP A 26 20.38 -3.05 0.56
CA ASP A 26 21.05 -4.02 1.41
C ASP A 26 21.22 -3.45 2.83
N ILE A 27 20.40 -3.94 3.76
CA ILE A 27 20.41 -3.49 5.16
C ILE A 27 21.76 -3.70 5.85
N ASN A 28 22.62 -4.59 5.34
CA ASN A 28 23.96 -4.79 5.91
C ASN A 28 24.95 -3.69 5.52
N GLU A 29 24.61 -2.85 4.54
CA GLU A 29 25.40 -1.68 4.14
C GLU A 29 24.98 -0.41 4.91
N CYS A 30 23.84 -0.45 5.60
CA CYS A 30 23.34 0.64 6.44
C CYS A 30 24.05 0.66 7.81
N ASP A 31 24.14 1.84 8.41
CA ASP A 31 24.40 1.93 9.84
C ASP A 31 23.15 1.56 10.67
N ASP A 32 23.30 1.46 12.00
CA ASP A 32 22.20 1.01 12.88
C ASP A 32 20.99 1.96 12.82
N GLU A 33 21.20 3.27 12.62
CA GLU A 33 20.13 4.27 12.56
C GLU A 33 19.40 4.19 11.21
N GLU A 34 20.14 4.14 10.11
CA GLU A 34 19.59 3.96 8.76
C GLU A 34 18.84 2.62 8.62
N ALA A 35 19.34 1.54 9.24
CA ALA A 35 18.69 0.24 9.22
C ALA A 35 17.37 0.23 10.01
N GLU A 36 17.30 0.94 11.14
CA GLU A 36 16.06 1.12 11.90
C GLU A 36 15.03 1.93 11.08
N GLU A 37 15.45 3.06 10.50
CA GLU A 37 14.60 3.89 9.64
C GLU A 37 14.04 3.10 8.44
N LEU A 38 14.90 2.32 7.77
CA LEU A 38 14.50 1.48 6.63
C LEU A 38 13.44 0.44 7.04
N GLN A 39 13.57 -0.18 8.21
CA GLN A 39 12.58 -1.12 8.73
C GLN A 39 11.25 -0.44 9.05
N GLU A 40 11.28 0.77 9.63
CA GLU A 40 10.08 1.56 9.89
C GLU A 40 9.35 1.94 8.60
N ASP A 41 10.10 2.35 7.57
CA ASP A 41 9.58 2.69 6.25
C ASP A 41 8.91 1.49 5.59
N ILE A 42 9.56 0.31 5.58
CA ILE A 42 8.98 -0.93 5.06
C ILE A 42 7.65 -1.24 5.77
N LEU A 43 7.61 -1.14 7.11
CA LEU A 43 6.40 -1.39 7.89
C LEU A 43 5.31 -0.35 7.59
N TYR A 44 5.68 0.93 7.42
CA TYR A 44 4.75 2.00 7.09
C TYR A 44 4.13 1.79 5.69
N MET A 45 4.96 1.45 4.70
CA MET A 45 4.54 1.14 3.34
C MET A 45 3.57 -0.04 3.27
N GLY A 46 3.86 -1.12 4.00
CA GLY A 46 2.96 -2.27 4.10
C GLY A 46 1.59 -1.90 4.70
N ARG A 47 1.57 -1.04 5.72
CA ARG A 47 0.32 -0.54 6.33
C ARG A 47 -0.49 0.33 5.36
N LEU A 48 0.16 1.21 4.60
CA LEU A 48 -0.49 2.02 3.58
C LEU A 48 -1.11 1.16 2.49
N ARG A 49 -0.35 0.17 1.99
CA ARG A 49 -0.83 -0.75 0.96
C ARG A 49 -2.08 -1.51 1.42
N ALA A 50 -2.05 -2.06 2.64
CA ALA A 50 -3.21 -2.75 3.22
C ALA A 50 -4.43 -1.84 3.44
N LEU A 51 -4.24 -0.54 3.67
CA LEU A 51 -5.33 0.43 3.72
C LEU A 51 -5.90 0.69 2.32
N THR A 52 -5.05 0.94 1.33
CA THR A 52 -5.45 1.17 -0.05
C THR A 52 -6.20 -0.02 -0.63
N ASP A 53 -5.72 -1.25 -0.40
CA ASP A 53 -6.37 -2.47 -0.85
C ASP A 53 -7.77 -2.63 -0.23
N ARG A 54 -7.92 -2.40 1.09
CA ARG A 54 -9.25 -2.41 1.73
C ARG A 54 -10.21 -1.38 1.13
N MET A 55 -9.72 -0.18 0.83
CA MET A 55 -10.55 0.84 0.20
C MET A 55 -10.98 0.42 -1.21
N ILE A 56 -10.08 -0.20 -1.99
CA ILE A 56 -10.39 -0.75 -3.31
C ILE A 56 -11.43 -1.86 -3.19
N ASP A 57 -11.27 -2.80 -2.25
CA ASP A 57 -12.22 -3.87 -1.99
C ASP A 57 -13.62 -3.31 -1.66
N GLU A 58 -13.70 -2.24 -0.86
CA GLU A 58 -14.98 -1.56 -0.58
C GLU A 58 -15.62 -0.98 -1.85
N TRP A 59 -14.83 -0.46 -2.79
CA TRP A 59 -15.34 0.02 -4.07
C TRP A 59 -15.84 -1.11 -4.97
N GLU A 60 -15.10 -2.22 -5.03
CA GLU A 60 -15.46 -3.40 -5.84
C GLU A 60 -16.71 -4.10 -5.30
N ASN A 61 -16.87 -4.16 -3.98
CA ASN A 61 -18.00 -4.78 -3.31
C ASN A 61 -19.23 -3.88 -3.15
N ARG A 62 -19.20 -2.62 -3.63
CA ARG A 62 -20.36 -1.71 -3.69
C ARG A 62 -21.35 -2.01 -4.83
N GLY A 63 -21.19 -3.12 -5.53
CA GLY A 63 -22.13 -3.59 -6.55
C GLY A 63 -23.53 -3.84 -5.98
N PRO A 64 -24.58 -3.83 -6.83
CA PRO A 64 -25.93 -4.11 -6.40
C PRO A 64 -25.98 -5.50 -5.75
N THR A 65 -26.40 -5.55 -4.49
CA THR A 65 -26.70 -6.82 -3.83
C THR A 65 -27.92 -7.40 -4.55
N LEU A 66 -27.77 -8.59 -5.14
CA LEU A 66 -28.90 -9.33 -5.69
C LEU A 66 -29.78 -9.79 -4.52
N THR A 67 -30.66 -8.92 -4.04
CA THR A 67 -31.78 -9.32 -3.18
C THR A 67 -32.69 -10.19 -4.03
N SER A 68 -32.69 -11.50 -3.80
CA SER A 68 -33.66 -12.40 -4.42
C SER A 68 -35.06 -12.01 -3.93
N VAL A 69 -35.94 -11.64 -4.86
CA VAL A 69 -37.37 -11.44 -4.62
C VAL A 69 -38.03 -12.78 -4.29
#